data_AF-A0A2V8DWQ3-F1
#
_entry.id   AF-A0A2V8DWQ3-F1
#
_cell.length_a   1.000
_cell.length_b   1.000
_cell.length_c   1.000
_cell.angle_alpha   90.00
_cell.angle_beta   90.00
_cell.angle_gamma   90.00
#
_symmetry.space_group_name_H-M   'P 1'
#
loop_
_entity.id
_entity.type
_entity.pdbx_description
1 polymer ?
#
loop_
_entity_poly.entity_id
_entity_poly.type
_entity_poly.pdbx_seq_one_letter_code
_entity_poly.pdbx_strand_id
1 'polypeptide(L)' 'MRLRELLLREFEQNSQENGYLLNVISRRYEDGDAADLTSVVNPSRQLAGLSGYAIQHAAQKYLDTANYVQVMLVPEKR' A
#
# COMPACT_ATOMS: atom_id res chain seq x y z
N MET A 1 -11.36 -14.13 -2.78
CA MET A 1 -10.08 -14.59 -2.19
C MET A 1 -8.83 -14.20 -3.01
N ARG A 2 -8.92 -13.92 -4.32
CA ARG A 2 -7.74 -13.70 -5.19
C ARG A 2 -6.83 -12.52 -4.83
N LEU A 3 -7.37 -11.37 -4.38
CA LEU A 3 -6.56 -10.17 -4.08
C LEU A 3 -5.66 -10.35 -2.85
N ARG A 4 -6.19 -10.97 -1.79
CA ARG A 4 -5.43 -11.19 -0.54
C ARG A 4 -4.24 -12.13 -0.77
N GLU A 5 -4.46 -13.18 -1.56
CA GLU A 5 -3.40 -14.12 -1.95
C GLU A 5 -2.32 -13.47 -2.81
N LEU A 6 -2.71 -12.58 -3.74
CA LEU A 6 -1.75 -11.80 -4.52
C LEU A 6 -0.89 -10.90 -3.64
N LEU A 7 -1.51 -10.15 -2.71
CA LEU A 7 -0.80 -9.27 -1.78
C LEU A 7 0.15 -10.04 -0.84
N LEU A 8 -0.25 -11.24 -0.40
CA LEU A 8 0.62 -12.11 0.40
C LEU A 8 1.82 -12.59 -0.40
N ARG A 9 1.62 -13.04 -1.64
CA ARG A 9 2.73 -13.50 -2.51
C ARG A 9 3.69 -12.38 -2.88
N GLU A 10 3.16 -11.18 -3.14
CA GLU A 10 3.97 -10.00 -3.42
C GLU A 10 4.82 -9.62 -2.20
N PHE A 11 4.23 -9.66 -0.99
CA PHE A 11 5.00 -9.47 0.24
C PHE A 11 6.08 -10.53 0.41
N GLU A 12 5.76 -11.82 0.24
CA GLU A 12 6.73 -12.91 0.36
C GLU A 12 7.91 -12.72 -0.59
N GLN A 13 7.64 -12.34 -1.84
CA GLN A 13 8.67 -12.06 -2.83
C GLN A 13 9.51 -10.84 -2.45
N ASN A 14 8.88 -9.71 -2.11
CA ASN A 14 9.58 -8.48 -1.79
C ASN A 14 10.36 -8.56 -0.47
N SER A 15 9.90 -9.35 0.50
CA SER A 15 10.56 -9.55 1.79
C SER A 15 11.90 -10.29 1.69
N GLN A 16 12.17 -10.97 0.59
CA GLN A 16 13.46 -11.61 0.32
C GLN A 16 14.56 -10.59 -0.04
N GLU A 17 14.18 -9.35 -0.35
CA GLU A 17 15.10 -8.26 -0.61
C GLU A 17 15.31 -7.43 0.67
N ASN A 18 16.54 -7.39 1.18
CA ASN A 18 16.89 -6.60 2.38
C ASN A 18 16.51 -5.11 2.25
N GLY A 19 16.51 -4.57 1.04
CA GLY A 19 16.12 -3.19 0.78
C GLY A 19 14.64 -2.90 1.06
N TYR A 20 13.76 -3.88 0.89
CA TYR A 20 12.32 -3.72 1.14
C TYR A 20 12.04 -3.45 2.62
N LEU A 21 12.59 -4.29 3.51
CA LEU A 21 12.39 -4.16 4.95
C LEU A 21 12.97 -2.85 5.49
N LEU A 22 14.16 -2.45 5.02
CA LEU A 22 14.77 -1.17 5.39
C LEU A 22 13.91 0.02 4.97
N ASN A 23 13.37 0.01 3.75
CA ASN A 23 12.48 1.07 3.28
C ASN A 23 11.19 1.16 4.12
N VAL A 24 10.62 0.01 4.50
CA VAL A 24 9.41 -0.02 5.34
C VAL A 24 9.70 0.52 6.75
N ILE A 25 10.85 0.16 7.35
CA ILE A 25 11.27 0.68 8.66
C ILE A 25 11.49 2.20 8.58
N SER A 26 12.21 2.68 7.57
CA SER A 26 12.44 4.12 7.36
C SER A 26 11.13 4.89 7.22
N ARG A 27 10.20 4.41 6.39
CA ARG A 27 8.89 5.06 6.21
C ARG A 27 8.10 5.15 7.52
N ARG A 28 8.06 4.08 8.31
CA ARG A 28 7.36 4.10 9.61
C ARG A 28 7.98 5.06 10.61
N TYR A 29 9.31 5.21 10.56
CA TYR A 29 10.00 6.20 11.36
C TYR A 29 9.62 7.62 10.95
N GLU A 30 9.55 7.90 9.65
CA GLU A 30 9.11 9.19 9.10
C GLU A 30 7.64 9.49 9.44
N ASP A 31 6.77 8.48 9.40
CA ASP A 31 5.35 8.60 9.72
C ASP A 31 5.07 8.74 11.24
N GLY A 32 6.09 8.62 12.10
CA GLY A 32 5.96 8.70 13.56
C GLY A 32 5.44 7.43 14.25
N ASP A 33 5.28 6.34 13.49
CA ASP A 33 4.74 5.05 13.92
C ASP A 33 5.84 4.00 14.23
N ALA A 34 7.03 4.46 14.60
CA ALA A 34 8.20 3.62 14.88
C ALA A 34 8.00 2.59 16.02
N ALA A 35 6.98 2.78 16.85
CA ALA A 35 6.67 1.90 17.99
C ALA A 35 6.05 0.55 17.57
N ASP A 36 5.44 0.47 16.37
CA ASP A 36 4.87 -0.79 15.86
C ASP A 36 5.58 -1.27 14.59
N LEU A 37 6.71 -1.96 14.80
CA LEU A 37 7.41 -2.68 13.75
C LEU A 37 6.83 -4.08 13.50
N THR A 38 5.87 -4.55 14.32
CA THR A 38 5.32 -5.91 14.20
C THR A 38 4.52 -6.11 12.91
N SER A 39 3.98 -5.02 12.38
CA SER A 39 3.28 -5.00 11.10
C SER A 39 4.22 -4.99 9.88
N VAL A 40 5.53 -4.77 10.06
CA VAL A 40 6.56 -4.97 9.01
C VAL A 40 6.80 -6.44 8.74
N VAL A 41 6.71 -7.27 9.77
CA VAL A 41 7.01 -8.71 9.72
C VAL A 41 5.76 -9.60 9.66
N ASN A 42 4.57 -9.03 9.86
CA ASN A 42 3.31 -9.78 9.84
C ASN A 42 2.25 -9.12 8.93
N PRO A 43 2.38 -9.28 7.60
CA PRO A 43 1.43 -8.73 6.63
C PRO A 43 0.03 -9.34 6.80
N SER A 44 -0.05 -10.58 7.29
CA SER A 44 -1.30 -11.33 7.44
C SER A 44 -2.30 -10.61 8.35
N ARG A 45 -1.81 -9.93 9.40
CA ARG A 45 -2.65 -9.14 10.31
C ARG A 45 -3.18 -7.87 9.66
N GLN A 46 -2.36 -7.14 8.89
CA GLN A 46 -2.82 -5.97 8.14
C GLN A 46 -3.82 -6.37 7.04
N LEU A 47 -3.52 -7.43 6.29
CA LEU A 47 -4.39 -7.93 5.23
C LEU A 47 -5.70 -8.53 5.78
N ALA A 48 -5.76 -8.93 7.05
CA ALA A 48 -7.00 -9.34 7.71
C ALA A 48 -7.96 -8.15 7.93
N GLY A 49 -7.42 -6.93 8.07
CA GLY A 49 -8.20 -5.70 8.20
C GLY A 49 -8.83 -5.22 6.88
N LEU A 50 -8.40 -5.75 5.74
CA LEU A 50 -8.96 -5.45 4.42
C LEU A 50 -10.31 -6.17 4.22
N SER A 51 -11.34 -5.67 4.89
CA SER A 51 -12.72 -6.07 4.64
C SER A 51 -13.29 -5.34 3.42
N GLY A 52 -14.31 -5.91 2.77
CA GLY A 52 -15.00 -5.24 1.67
C GLY A 52 -15.55 -3.87 2.06
N TYR A 53 -16.04 -3.73 3.29
CA TYR A 53 -16.48 -2.46 3.85
C TYR A 53 -15.33 -1.45 3.98
N ALA A 54 -14.19 -1.85 4.54
CA ALA A 54 -13.04 -0.97 4.71
C ALA A 54 -12.52 -0.45 3.35
N ILE A 55 -12.47 -1.33 2.34
CA ILE A 55 -12.07 -0.98 0.98
C ILE A 55 -13.07 0.01 0.36
N GLN A 56 -14.37 -0.27 0.45
CA GLN A 56 -15.41 0.60 -0.11
C GLN A 56 -15.40 1.98 0.56
N HIS A 57 -15.27 2.02 1.90
CA HIS A 57 -15.21 3.25 2.66
C HIS A 57 -13.95 4.07 2.31
N ALA A 58 -12.79 3.42 2.16
CA ALA A 58 -11.58 4.09 1.70
C ALA A 58 -11.73 4.63 0.27
N ALA A 59 -12.35 3.88 -0.64
CA ALA A 59 -12.61 4.33 -2.00
C ALA A 59 -13.49 5.59 -2.01
N GLN A 60 -14.57 5.62 -1.22
CA GLN A 60 -15.42 6.81 -1.10
C GLN A 60 -14.68 8.03 -0.56
N LYS A 61 -13.72 7.82 0.36
CA LYS A 61 -12.93 8.91 0.95
C LYS A 61 -11.86 9.46 0.01
N TYR A 62 -11.16 8.58 -0.70
CA TYR A 62 -9.94 8.95 -1.45
C TYR A 62 -10.15 9.07 -2.96
N LEU A 63 -11.15 8.40 -3.54
CA LEU A 63 -11.51 8.53 -4.96
C LEU A 63 -12.67 9.51 -5.13
N ASP A 64 -12.55 10.66 -4.50
CA ASP A 64 -13.49 11.75 -4.67
C ASP A 64 -13.24 12.45 -6.02
N THR A 65 -14.24 12.39 -6.91
CA THR A 65 -14.16 13.02 -8.23
C THR A 65 -14.12 14.54 -8.17
N ALA A 66 -14.51 15.15 -7.04
CA ALA A 66 -14.35 16.58 -6.82
C ALA A 66 -12.87 16.99 -6.74
N ASN A 67 -11.98 16.07 -6.39
CA ASN A 67 -10.54 16.28 -6.27
C ASN A 67 -9.74 15.49 -7.34
N TYR A 68 -10.36 15.19 -8.48
CA TYR A 68 -9.76 14.41 -9.55
C TYR A 68 -9.03 15.30 -10.57
N VAL A 69 -7.74 15.00 -10.80
CA VAL A 69 -6.92 15.66 -11.82
C VAL A 69 -6.49 14.64 -12.87
N GLN A 70 -6.84 14.88 -14.12
CA GLN A 70 -6.39 14.07 -15.25
C GLN A 70 -5.27 14.79 -15.99
N VAL A 71 -4.08 14.17 -15.97
CA VAL A 71 -2.91 14.67 -16.73
C VAL A 71 -2.64 13.70 -17.87
N MET A 72 -2.53 14.23 -19.09
CA MET A 72 -2.15 13.46 -20.26
C MET A 72 -0.91 14.10 -20.89
N LEU A 73 0.16 13.32 -21.01
CA LEU A 73 1.34 13.72 -21.77
C LEU A 73 1.08 13.45 -23.24
N VAL A 74 1.19 14.48 -24.06
CA VAL A 74 1.16 14.35 -25.52
C VAL A 74 2.58 14.52 -26.07
N PRO A 75 2.95 13.78 -27.11
CA PRO A 75 4.27 13.90 -27.72
C PRO A 75 4.46 15.31 -28.31
N GLU A 76 5.68 15.82 -28.22
CA GLU A 76 6.06 17.09 -28.83
C GLU A 76 5.89 16.99 -30.35
N LYS A 77 5.06 17.86 -30.92
CA LYS A 77 4.89 17.94 -32.37
C LYS A 77 6.18 18.51 -32.96
N ARG A 78 6.89 17.68 -33.75
CA ARG A 78 8.00 18.14 -34.61
C ARG A 78 7.49 18.96 -35.78
#